data_AF-A0A2G8KSN3-F1
#
_entry.id   AF-A0A2G8KSN3-F1
#
_cell.length_a   1.000
_cell.length_b   1.000
_cell.length_c   1.000
_cell.angle_alpha   90.00
_cell.angle_beta   90.00
_cell.angle_gamma   90.00
#
_symmetry.space_group_name_H-M   'P 1'
#
loop_
_entity.id
_entity.type
_entity.pdbx_description
1 polymer ?
#
loop_
_entity_poly.entity_id
_entity_poly.type
_entity_poly.pdbx_seq_one_letter_code
_entity_poly.pdbx_strand_id
1 'polypeptide(L)'
;MASKFHLSPFSCHPFRGQYLAGREKVLLDLRTGIVQGESDYIRIIEHPEPSQDGRCTGRAVIRVDYMGPYTNARIKLDYKEPPKGWTLDIADCATADGFGGSGGITTNCAETQIVERQMRVYSNTLPGHARESINGGKLLRIIDDIVTEGVKLRLEVADESLKWNNRGPQRGQLQSQYLYTLSGQRPTRGEIEHSIYIGINRVPLENTSRVGSGLCKAIISLASDGGKFKTPLFFSKYY
;
A
#
# COMPACT_ATOMS: atom_id res chain seq x y z
N MET A 1 64.77 -31.04 16.48
CA MET A 1 63.86 -30.76 15.36
C MET A 1 62.46 -30.60 15.92
N ALA A 2 62.00 -29.36 16.09
CA ALA A 2 60.67 -29.05 16.62
C ALA A 2 59.88 -28.32 15.53
N SER A 3 58.76 -28.92 15.12
CA SER A 3 57.86 -28.44 14.08
C SER A 3 57.08 -27.22 14.58
N LYS A 4 57.18 -26.09 13.88
CA LYS A 4 56.36 -24.90 14.09
C LYS A 4 55.04 -25.07 13.32
N PHE A 5 53.94 -25.22 14.05
CA PHE A 5 52.58 -25.09 13.51
C PHE A 5 52.30 -23.61 13.21
N HIS A 6 52.02 -23.30 11.94
CA HIS A 6 51.56 -21.99 11.50
C HIS A 6 50.02 -22.03 11.48
N LEU A 7 49.38 -21.34 12.43
CA LEU A 7 47.94 -21.13 12.42
C LEU A 7 47.63 -20.01 11.41
N SER A 8 46.96 -20.37 10.32
CA SER A 8 46.37 -19.43 9.37
C SER A 8 45.20 -18.68 10.02
N PRO A 9 45.10 -17.34 9.89
CA PRO A 9 43.96 -16.60 10.41
C PRO A 9 42.70 -16.92 9.59
N PHE A 10 41.62 -17.26 10.31
CA PHE A 10 40.28 -17.36 9.77
C PHE A 10 39.89 -16.05 9.07
N SER A 11 39.75 -16.12 7.75
CA SER A 11 39.10 -15.08 6.96
C SER A 11 37.61 -15.09 7.29
N CYS A 12 37.16 -14.11 8.09
CA CYS A 12 35.76 -13.72 8.17
C CYS A 12 35.31 -13.27 6.78
N HIS A 13 34.68 -14.17 6.02
CA HIS A 13 33.89 -13.77 4.88
C HIS A 13 32.66 -13.01 5.39
N PRO A 14 32.37 -11.80 4.87
CA PRO A 14 31.11 -11.16 5.17
C PRO A 14 30.00 -12.04 4.61
N PHE A 15 29.00 -12.32 5.44
CA PHE A 15 27.73 -12.90 5.04
C PHE A 15 27.22 -12.13 3.82
N ARG A 16 27.39 -12.68 2.62
CA ARG A 16 26.50 -12.41 1.49
C ARG A 16 25.17 -13.00 1.90
N GLY A 17 24.36 -12.21 2.60
CA GLY A 17 22.93 -12.43 2.67
C GLY A 17 22.41 -12.41 1.24
N GLN A 18 22.29 -13.59 0.63
CA GLN A 18 21.31 -13.79 -0.41
C GLN A 18 19.98 -13.51 0.27
N TYR A 19 19.49 -12.28 0.16
CA TYR A 19 18.08 -12.01 0.33
C TYR A 19 17.39 -12.91 -0.68
N LEU A 20 16.97 -14.09 -0.23
CA LEU A 20 15.96 -14.84 -0.92
C LEU A 20 14.83 -13.83 -1.07
N ALA A 21 14.52 -13.47 -2.30
CA ALA A 21 13.30 -12.76 -2.64
C ALA A 21 12.12 -13.72 -2.34
N GLY A 22 11.94 -14.03 -1.04
CA GLY A 22 10.72 -14.54 -0.50
C GLY A 22 9.68 -13.51 -0.87
N ARG A 23 8.62 -13.97 -1.54
CA ARG A 23 7.54 -13.09 -1.95
C ARG A 23 6.89 -12.57 -0.67
N GLU A 24 7.30 -11.38 -0.19
CA GLU A 24 6.62 -10.64 0.87
C GLU A 24 5.16 -10.57 0.49
N LYS A 25 4.34 -11.35 1.19
CA LYS A 25 2.97 -11.58 0.77
C LYS A 25 2.13 -11.93 1.97
N VAL A 26 1.10 -11.12 2.17
CA VAL A 26 0.08 -11.36 3.17
C VAL A 26 -1.26 -11.56 2.47
N LEU A 27 -1.97 -12.61 2.87
CA LEU A 27 -3.34 -12.90 2.46
C LEU A 27 -4.26 -12.67 3.65
N LEU A 28 -5.37 -11.99 3.40
CA LEU A 28 -6.44 -11.77 4.35
C LEU A 28 -7.71 -12.44 3.83
N ASP A 29 -8.34 -13.26 4.65
CA ASP A 29 -9.69 -13.77 4.45
C ASP A 29 -10.64 -13.05 5.41
N LEU A 30 -11.49 -12.19 4.84
CA LEU A 30 -12.36 -11.27 5.58
C LEU A 30 -13.68 -11.93 5.99
N ARG A 31 -13.92 -13.18 5.59
CA ARG A 31 -15.03 -13.98 6.12
C ARG A 31 -14.61 -14.69 7.40
N THR A 32 -13.42 -15.29 7.39
CA THR A 32 -12.95 -16.14 8.49
C THR A 32 -12.05 -15.41 9.48
N GLY A 33 -11.61 -14.19 9.17
CA GLY A 33 -10.62 -13.45 9.96
C GLY A 33 -9.20 -14.01 9.84
N ILE A 34 -8.97 -14.98 8.96
CA ILE A 34 -7.67 -15.64 8.83
C ILE A 34 -6.70 -14.73 8.06
N VAL A 35 -5.51 -14.54 8.64
CA VAL A 35 -4.37 -13.91 7.98
C VAL A 35 -3.29 -14.98 7.73
N GLN A 36 -2.73 -15.01 6.52
CA GLN A 36 -1.68 -15.95 6.13
C GLN A 36 -0.50 -15.23 5.49
N GLY A 37 0.71 -15.72 5.76
CA GLY A 37 1.94 -15.12 5.30
C GLY A 37 2.43 -14.04 6.27
N GLU A 38 3.70 -13.68 6.10
CA GLU A 38 4.41 -12.75 6.96
C GLU A 38 5.31 -11.86 6.10
N SER A 39 5.63 -10.68 6.63
CA SER A 39 6.50 -9.70 5.99
C SER A 39 6.99 -8.69 7.01
N ASP A 40 8.27 -8.33 6.93
CA ASP A 40 8.83 -7.23 7.74
C ASP A 40 8.30 -5.86 7.28
N TYR A 41 7.72 -5.79 6.08
CA TYR A 41 7.29 -4.56 5.42
C TYR A 41 5.76 -4.44 5.28
N ILE A 42 5.00 -5.48 5.67
CA ILE A 42 3.54 -5.46 5.69
C ILE A 42 3.08 -5.72 7.12
N ARG A 43 2.63 -4.68 7.81
CA ARG A 43 2.09 -4.76 9.17
C ARG A 43 0.58 -4.70 9.15
N ILE A 44 -0.08 -5.68 9.75
CA ILE A 44 -1.50 -5.60 10.06
C ILE A 44 -1.66 -4.71 11.29
N ILE A 45 -2.28 -3.55 11.13
CA ILE A 45 -2.60 -2.63 12.23
C ILE A 45 -3.85 -3.13 12.95
N GLU A 46 -4.88 -3.47 12.17
CA GLU A 46 -6.12 -4.05 12.66
C GLU A 46 -6.40 -5.35 11.91
N HIS A 47 -6.50 -6.44 12.66
CA HIS A 47 -6.78 -7.76 12.12
C HIS A 47 -8.26 -7.90 11.74
N PRO A 48 -8.58 -8.63 10.65
CA PRO A 48 -9.95 -8.95 10.34
C PRO A 48 -10.56 -9.86 11.39
N GLU A 49 -11.68 -9.43 11.95
CA GLU A 49 -12.50 -10.29 12.77
C GLU A 49 -13.33 -11.25 11.89
N PRO A 50 -13.55 -12.49 12.33
CA PRO A 50 -14.46 -13.39 11.65
C PRO A 50 -15.87 -12.80 11.57
N SER A 51 -16.49 -12.90 10.40
CA SER A 51 -17.87 -12.49 10.25
C SER A 51 -18.82 -13.49 10.92
N GLN A 52 -19.74 -12.98 11.76
CA GLN A 52 -20.70 -13.82 12.48
C GLN A 52 -21.72 -14.51 11.56
N ASP A 53 -22.03 -13.92 10.41
CA ASP A 53 -22.99 -14.45 9.44
C ASP A 53 -22.32 -15.04 8.19
N GLY A 54 -20.99 -15.18 8.20
CA GLY A 54 -20.19 -15.69 7.09
C GLY A 54 -20.09 -14.73 5.90
N ARG A 55 -20.61 -13.51 6.02
CA ARG A 55 -20.54 -12.48 4.95
C ARG A 55 -19.21 -11.77 4.92
N CYS A 56 -18.96 -11.05 3.84
CA CYS A 56 -17.74 -10.27 3.64
C CYS A 56 -17.78 -8.90 4.33
N THR A 57 -17.91 -8.92 5.66
CA THR A 57 -18.01 -7.73 6.52
C THR A 57 -16.77 -7.50 7.38
N GLY A 58 -15.85 -8.47 7.44
CA GLY A 58 -14.58 -8.33 8.16
C GLY A 58 -13.78 -7.13 7.66
N ARG A 59 -13.17 -6.40 8.59
CA ARG A 59 -12.48 -5.14 8.35
C ARG A 59 -11.02 -5.26 8.74
N ALA A 60 -10.14 -4.61 8.00
CA ALA A 60 -8.73 -4.60 8.36
C ALA A 60 -8.10 -3.25 8.01
N VAL A 61 -7.01 -2.94 8.71
CA VAL A 61 -6.13 -1.82 8.37
C VAL A 61 -4.71 -2.37 8.28
N ILE A 62 -4.04 -2.10 7.16
CA ILE A 62 -2.69 -2.61 6.88
C ILE A 62 -1.78 -1.43 6.57
N ARG A 63 -0.58 -1.42 7.15
CA ARG A 63 0.52 -0.55 6.74
C ARG A 63 1.50 -1.31 5.87
N VAL A 64 1.88 -0.73 4.75
CA VAL A 64 2.89 -1.26 3.83
C VAL A 64 4.03 -0.26 3.70
N ASP A 65 5.24 -0.68 4.04
CA ASP A 65 6.43 0.16 4.15
C ASP A 65 7.33 0.04 2.90
N TYR A 66 7.68 1.18 2.29
CA TYR A 66 8.52 1.28 1.10
C TYR A 66 9.98 1.67 1.40
N MET A 67 10.39 1.81 2.67
CA MET A 67 11.79 2.09 3.04
C MET A 67 12.75 0.92 2.73
N GLY A 68 12.23 -0.21 2.28
CA GLY A 68 12.97 -1.41 1.92
C GLY A 68 13.38 -1.50 0.44
N PRO A 69 13.62 -2.73 -0.05
CA PRO A 69 14.02 -2.96 -1.44
C PRO A 69 12.87 -2.85 -2.45
N TYR A 70 11.66 -2.53 -1.98
CA TYR A 70 10.42 -2.65 -2.73
C TYR A 70 9.99 -1.28 -3.25
N THR A 71 9.62 -1.22 -4.52
CA THR A 71 9.17 0.01 -5.19
C THR A 71 7.67 -0.03 -5.50
N ASN A 72 7.01 -1.18 -5.28
CA ASN A 72 5.64 -1.39 -5.70
C ASN A 72 4.92 -2.39 -4.77
N ALA A 73 3.73 -2.03 -4.32
CA ALA A 73 2.78 -2.95 -3.70
C ALA A 73 1.71 -3.39 -4.71
N ARG A 74 1.59 -4.69 -4.91
CA ARG A 74 0.53 -5.33 -5.69
C ARG A 74 -0.57 -5.82 -4.75
N ILE A 75 -1.76 -5.28 -4.92
CA ILE A 75 -2.94 -5.57 -4.10
C ILE A 75 -3.95 -6.28 -4.99
N LYS A 76 -4.32 -7.51 -4.64
CA LYS A 76 -5.35 -8.29 -5.33
C LYS A 76 -6.57 -8.41 -4.44
N LEU A 77 -7.71 -8.03 -4.96
CA LEU A 77 -8.98 -7.93 -4.26
C LEU A 77 -9.96 -8.91 -4.90
N ASP A 78 -10.64 -9.71 -4.10
CA ASP A 78 -11.64 -10.70 -4.56
C ASP A 78 -13.00 -10.37 -3.93
N TYR A 79 -13.90 -9.83 -4.75
CA TYR A 79 -15.26 -9.48 -4.36
C TYR A 79 -16.16 -10.70 -4.59
N LYS A 80 -16.61 -11.35 -3.52
CA LYS A 80 -17.56 -12.49 -3.59
C LYS A 80 -18.98 -12.12 -3.23
N GLU A 81 -19.21 -10.86 -2.91
CA GLU A 81 -20.53 -10.28 -2.62
C GLU A 81 -20.61 -8.90 -3.28
N PRO A 82 -21.82 -8.36 -3.51
CA PRO A 82 -21.98 -7.01 -4.03
C PRO A 82 -21.29 -6.00 -3.12
N PRO A 83 -20.40 -5.13 -3.65
CA PRO A 83 -19.71 -4.14 -2.84
C PRO A 83 -20.69 -3.07 -2.35
N LYS A 84 -20.59 -2.71 -1.06
CA LYS A 84 -21.40 -1.68 -0.40
C LYS A 84 -20.52 -0.81 0.48
N GLY A 85 -20.75 0.50 0.50
CA GLY A 85 -19.95 1.45 1.27
C GLY A 85 -18.47 1.42 0.88
N TRP A 86 -17.58 1.72 1.83
CA TRP A 86 -16.13 1.73 1.62
C TRP A 86 -15.58 0.31 1.66
N THR A 87 -15.31 -0.26 0.49
CA THR A 87 -14.73 -1.61 0.40
C THR A 87 -13.20 -1.60 0.40
N LEU A 88 -12.61 -0.50 -0.05
CA LEU A 88 -11.17 -0.26 -0.07
C LEU A 88 -10.90 1.23 0.08
N ASP A 89 -9.85 1.56 0.81
CA ASP A 89 -9.27 2.90 0.85
C ASP A 89 -7.76 2.78 1.04
N ILE A 90 -6.96 3.30 0.09
CA ILE A 90 -5.50 3.26 0.11
C ILE A 90 -4.98 4.69 0.11
N ALA A 91 -4.26 5.06 1.16
CA ALA A 91 -3.64 6.38 1.27
C ALA A 91 -2.18 6.30 1.71
N ASP A 92 -1.38 7.29 1.34
CA ASP A 92 -0.03 7.53 1.90
C ASP A 92 -0.08 8.36 3.19
N CYS A 93 -1.15 8.21 3.98
CA CYS A 93 -1.22 8.72 5.34
C CYS A 93 -2.17 7.87 6.21
N ALA A 94 -1.85 7.69 7.49
CA ALA A 94 -2.65 6.91 8.43
C ALA A 94 -4.02 7.53 8.75
N THR A 95 -4.15 8.84 8.51
CA THR A 95 -5.29 9.66 8.94
C THR A 95 -6.29 9.88 7.82
N ALA A 96 -6.14 9.14 6.72
CA ALA A 96 -7.08 9.14 5.61
C ALA A 96 -8.45 8.69 6.09
N ASP A 97 -9.42 9.58 5.94
CA ASP A 97 -10.79 9.34 6.33
C ASP A 97 -11.69 9.08 5.13
N GLY A 98 -11.23 9.23 3.89
CA GLY A 98 -12.02 9.12 2.67
C GLY A 98 -12.24 10.47 1.97
N PHE A 99 -12.56 10.43 0.68
CA PHE A 99 -12.75 11.61 -0.18
C PHE A 99 -11.51 12.52 -0.29
N GLY A 100 -10.31 11.96 -0.13
CA GLY A 100 -9.03 12.69 -0.15
C GLY A 100 -8.80 13.53 1.11
N GLY A 101 -9.44 13.20 2.22
CA GLY A 101 -9.23 13.86 3.50
C GLY A 101 -8.02 13.27 4.25
N SER A 102 -7.29 14.12 4.99
CA SER A 102 -6.09 13.72 5.74
C SER A 102 -6.20 13.94 7.25
N GLY A 103 -7.43 14.16 7.74
CA GLY A 103 -7.68 14.61 9.12
C GLY A 103 -7.01 15.95 9.48
N GLY A 104 -6.51 16.71 8.49
CA GLY A 104 -5.80 17.97 8.72
C GLY A 104 -4.35 17.82 9.19
N ILE A 105 -3.78 16.61 9.19
CA ILE A 105 -2.47 16.33 9.78
C ILE A 105 -1.33 16.51 8.78
N THR A 106 -1.50 16.01 7.56
CA THR A 106 -0.46 16.08 6.52
C THR A 106 -1.00 16.66 5.21
N THR A 107 -0.11 17.25 4.41
CA THR A 107 -0.39 17.59 3.01
C THR A 107 -0.09 16.47 2.04
N ASN A 108 0.68 15.47 2.46
CA ASN A 108 0.96 14.26 1.71
C ASN A 108 -0.05 13.19 2.12
N CYS A 109 -1.21 13.23 1.48
CA CYS A 109 -2.23 12.21 1.63
C CYS A 109 -3.06 12.15 0.35
N ALA A 110 -2.50 11.51 -0.66
CA ALA A 110 -3.22 11.02 -1.81
C ALA A 110 -4.01 9.76 -1.42
N GLU A 111 -5.14 9.53 -2.09
CA GLU A 111 -6.08 8.50 -1.68
C GLU A 111 -6.67 7.80 -2.91
N THR A 112 -6.74 6.47 -2.89
CA THR A 112 -7.56 5.69 -3.82
C THR A 112 -8.59 4.92 -3.02
N GLN A 113 -9.86 5.30 -3.17
CA GLN A 113 -10.98 4.63 -2.51
C GLN A 113 -11.90 3.94 -3.50
N ILE A 114 -12.56 2.87 -3.04
CA ILE A 114 -13.65 2.20 -3.73
C ILE A 114 -14.89 2.25 -2.83
N VAL A 115 -15.85 3.07 -3.24
CA VAL A 115 -17.14 3.24 -2.57
C VAL A 115 -18.25 2.72 -3.48
N GLU A 116 -19.08 1.81 -2.97
CA GLU A 116 -20.00 1.03 -3.78
C GLU A 116 -19.24 0.34 -4.93
N ARG A 117 -19.47 0.75 -6.18
CA ARG A 117 -18.87 0.17 -7.38
C ARG A 117 -17.88 1.11 -8.07
N GLN A 118 -17.58 2.26 -7.47
CA GLN A 118 -16.83 3.33 -8.11
C GLN A 118 -15.47 3.50 -7.42
N MET A 119 -14.39 3.49 -8.21
CA MET A 119 -13.07 3.92 -7.75
C MET A 119 -12.89 5.40 -7.98
N ARG A 120 -12.38 6.10 -6.96
CA ARG A 120 -11.96 7.49 -7.05
C ARG A 120 -10.53 7.62 -6.58
N VAL A 121 -9.75 8.41 -7.32
CA VAL A 121 -8.36 8.71 -6.99
C VAL A 121 -8.26 10.20 -6.68
N TYR A 122 -7.71 10.52 -5.53
CA TYR A 122 -7.50 11.86 -5.02
C TYR A 122 -6.02 12.15 -4.89
N SER A 123 -5.64 13.36 -5.24
CA SER A 123 -4.30 13.90 -5.04
C SER A 123 -4.05 14.22 -3.58
N ASN A 124 -2.78 14.35 -3.23
CA ASN A 124 -2.33 15.10 -2.07
C ASN A 124 -2.62 16.60 -2.23
N THR A 125 -2.16 17.44 -1.30
CA THR A 125 -2.36 18.90 -1.34
C THR A 125 -1.08 19.70 -1.49
N LEU A 126 -0.06 19.14 -2.14
CA LEU A 126 1.15 19.89 -2.46
C LEU A 126 0.84 21.06 -3.43
N PRO A 127 1.69 22.11 -3.47
CA PRO A 127 1.50 23.23 -4.37
C PRO A 127 1.30 22.79 -5.82
N GLY A 128 0.21 23.27 -6.44
CA GLY A 128 -0.14 22.96 -7.82
C GLY A 128 -1.10 21.78 -8.04
N HIS A 129 -1.40 20.98 -7.01
CA HIS A 129 -2.28 19.80 -7.14
C HIS A 129 -3.64 20.12 -7.79
N ALA A 130 -4.24 21.26 -7.46
CA ALA A 130 -5.54 21.69 -7.98
C ALA A 130 -5.57 21.88 -9.50
N ARG A 131 -4.41 22.08 -10.16
CA ARG A 131 -4.32 22.20 -11.62
C ARG A 131 -4.34 20.85 -12.33
N GLU A 132 -3.98 19.79 -11.63
CA GLU A 132 -3.98 18.41 -12.13
C GLU A 132 -5.30 17.68 -11.82
N SER A 133 -6.14 18.25 -10.96
CA SER A 133 -7.42 17.66 -10.59
C SER A 133 -8.53 18.02 -11.59
N ILE A 134 -9.45 17.08 -11.79
CA ILE A 134 -10.58 17.24 -12.73
C ILE A 134 -11.66 18.19 -12.21
N ASN A 135 -11.58 18.58 -10.93
CA ASN A 135 -12.58 19.40 -10.26
C ASN A 135 -12.02 20.67 -9.61
N GLY A 136 -10.74 21.00 -9.84
CA GLY A 136 -10.07 22.12 -9.17
C GLY A 136 -9.82 21.91 -7.67
N GLY A 137 -10.17 20.74 -7.13
CA GLY A 137 -9.87 20.30 -5.77
C GLY A 137 -8.80 19.23 -5.80
N LYS A 138 -9.11 18.03 -5.29
CA LYS A 138 -8.18 16.90 -5.23
C LYS A 138 -8.50 15.75 -6.19
N LEU A 139 -9.68 15.72 -6.80
CA LEU A 139 -10.12 14.54 -7.53
C LEU A 139 -9.34 14.40 -8.85
N LEU A 140 -8.56 13.34 -9.00
CA LEU A 140 -7.75 13.07 -10.20
C LEU A 140 -8.48 12.17 -11.20
N ARG A 141 -9.25 11.18 -10.69
CA ARG A 141 -9.86 10.18 -11.55
C ARG A 141 -11.12 9.58 -10.91
N ILE A 142 -12.09 9.26 -11.76
CA ILE A 142 -13.27 8.44 -11.44
C ILE A 142 -13.30 7.26 -12.41
N ILE A 143 -13.50 6.05 -11.90
CA ILE A 143 -13.78 4.86 -12.71
C ILE A 143 -15.05 4.19 -12.16
N ASP A 144 -16.10 4.23 -12.95
CA ASP A 144 -17.38 3.58 -12.67
C ASP A 144 -17.30 2.07 -12.89
N ASP A 145 -18.13 1.34 -12.14
CA ASP A 145 -18.31 -0.11 -12.25
C ASP A 145 -16.99 -0.91 -12.27
N ILE A 146 -15.99 -0.43 -11.52
CA ILE A 146 -14.68 -1.08 -11.45
C ILE A 146 -14.77 -2.47 -10.80
N VAL A 147 -15.73 -2.63 -9.87
CA VAL A 147 -15.97 -3.84 -9.08
C VAL A 147 -17.45 -4.19 -9.02
N THR A 148 -17.72 -5.49 -9.06
CA THR A 148 -19.03 -6.12 -8.86
C THR A 148 -18.82 -7.41 -8.09
N GLU A 149 -19.90 -8.08 -7.67
CA GLU A 149 -19.80 -9.47 -7.23
C GLU A 149 -19.11 -10.33 -8.30
N GLY A 150 -18.18 -11.19 -7.88
CA GLY A 150 -17.39 -12.07 -8.74
C GLY A 150 -16.11 -11.43 -9.32
N VAL A 151 -15.95 -10.11 -9.23
CA VAL A 151 -14.80 -9.40 -9.82
C VAL A 151 -13.54 -9.59 -8.98
N LYS A 152 -12.42 -9.76 -9.69
CA LYS A 152 -11.07 -9.73 -9.12
C LYS A 152 -10.32 -8.49 -9.61
N LEU A 153 -10.17 -7.51 -8.74
CA LEU A 153 -9.41 -6.29 -9.02
C LEU A 153 -7.93 -6.48 -8.64
N ARG A 154 -7.03 -6.03 -9.50
CA ARG A 154 -5.62 -5.87 -9.19
C ARG A 154 -5.29 -4.39 -9.21
N LEU A 155 -4.64 -3.92 -8.15
CA LEU A 155 -4.03 -2.61 -8.06
C LEU A 155 -2.52 -2.77 -7.91
N GLU A 156 -1.77 -1.88 -8.54
CA GLU A 156 -0.33 -1.71 -8.31
C GLU A 156 -0.12 -0.27 -7.87
N VAL A 157 0.41 -0.11 -6.67
CA VAL A 157 0.66 1.19 -6.04
C VAL A 157 2.17 1.37 -5.96
N ALA A 158 2.65 2.50 -6.45
CA ALA A 158 4.04 2.90 -6.36
C ALA A 158 4.10 4.41 -6.16
N ASP A 159 5.30 4.93 -5.92
CA ASP A 159 5.53 6.37 -5.85
C ASP A 159 4.97 7.06 -7.11
N GLU A 160 4.12 8.07 -6.91
CA GLU A 160 3.53 8.86 -8.00
C GLU A 160 2.67 8.07 -9.00
N SER A 161 2.32 6.81 -8.69
CA SER A 161 1.74 5.89 -9.66
C SER A 161 0.66 4.97 -9.08
N LEU A 162 -0.41 4.80 -9.86
CA LEU A 162 -1.43 3.78 -9.64
C LEU A 162 -1.73 3.06 -10.96
N LYS A 163 -1.75 1.73 -10.93
CA LYS A 163 -2.28 0.91 -12.03
C LYS A 163 -3.43 0.06 -11.54
N TRP A 164 -4.41 -0.17 -12.41
CA TRP A 164 -5.54 -1.04 -12.10
C TRP A 164 -5.90 -1.97 -13.26
N ASN A 165 -6.43 -3.14 -12.91
CA ASN A 165 -6.95 -4.11 -13.87
C ASN A 165 -7.97 -5.02 -13.17
N ASN A 166 -9.24 -4.95 -13.58
CA ASN A 166 -10.30 -5.82 -13.04
C ASN A 166 -10.45 -7.17 -13.77
N ARG A 167 -9.50 -7.51 -14.64
CA ARG A 167 -9.49 -8.63 -15.58
C ARG A 167 -10.66 -8.65 -16.58
N GLY A 168 -11.42 -7.57 -16.67
CA GLY A 168 -12.43 -7.30 -17.68
C GLY A 168 -12.04 -6.09 -18.53
N PRO A 169 -12.99 -5.22 -18.91
CA PRO A 169 -12.70 -4.07 -19.76
C PRO A 169 -11.95 -2.95 -19.03
N GLN A 170 -12.05 -2.89 -17.69
CA GLN A 170 -11.49 -1.78 -16.92
C GLN A 170 -10.03 -2.07 -16.55
N ARG A 171 -9.14 -1.42 -17.28
CA ARG A 171 -7.70 -1.37 -17.01
C ARG A 171 -7.17 0.01 -17.31
N GLY A 172 -6.16 0.44 -16.57
CA GLY A 172 -5.56 1.74 -16.78
C GLY A 172 -4.43 2.02 -15.80
N GLN A 173 -3.87 3.20 -15.95
CA GLN A 173 -2.84 3.72 -15.08
C GLN A 173 -3.01 5.23 -14.92
N LEU A 174 -2.51 5.73 -13.81
CA LEU A 174 -2.39 7.15 -13.51
C LEU A 174 -0.99 7.41 -12.98
N GLN A 175 -0.32 8.42 -13.54
CA GLN A 175 0.93 8.94 -13.03
C GLN A 175 0.71 10.40 -12.66
N SER A 176 1.11 10.79 -11.46
CA SER A 176 1.04 12.19 -11.01
C SER A 176 1.99 12.39 -9.84
N GLN A 177 2.75 13.49 -9.85
CA GLN A 177 3.58 13.90 -8.70
C GLN A 177 2.77 14.18 -7.42
N TYR A 178 1.44 14.25 -7.54
CA TYR A 178 0.52 14.47 -6.43
C TYR A 178 -0.14 13.17 -5.94
N LEU A 179 0.28 12.02 -6.45
CA LEU A 179 -0.18 10.69 -6.04
C LEU A 179 0.94 10.04 -5.22
N TYR A 180 0.64 9.42 -4.08
CA TYR A 180 1.56 8.61 -3.26
C TYR A 180 3.02 9.11 -3.20
N THR A 181 3.37 9.91 -2.19
CA THR A 181 4.72 10.45 -2.00
C THR A 181 5.64 9.49 -1.24
N LEU A 182 5.91 8.32 -1.82
CA LEU A 182 6.60 7.22 -1.16
C LEU A 182 8.14 7.33 -1.25
N SER A 183 8.65 8.14 -2.19
CA SER A 183 10.08 8.45 -2.31
C SER A 183 10.58 9.50 -1.31
N GLY A 184 9.75 9.91 -0.35
CA GLY A 184 10.13 10.86 0.69
C GLY A 184 9.99 12.32 0.28
N GLN A 185 9.05 12.64 -0.61
CA GLN A 185 8.75 14.02 -0.99
C GLN A 185 8.34 14.80 0.25
N ARG A 186 8.90 16.00 0.43
CA ARG A 186 8.64 16.81 1.64
C ARG A 186 7.21 17.35 1.63
N PRO A 187 6.41 17.12 2.68
CA PRO A 187 5.13 17.79 2.82
C PRO A 187 5.32 19.28 3.17
N THR A 188 4.32 20.11 2.90
CA THR A 188 4.27 21.47 3.45
C THR A 188 3.72 21.49 4.88
N ARG A 189 3.10 20.40 5.33
CA ARG A 189 2.65 20.16 6.71
C ARG A 189 2.66 18.66 6.99
N GLY A 190 3.13 18.25 8.17
CA GLY A 190 3.21 16.84 8.57
C GLY A 190 4.61 16.27 8.41
N GLU A 191 4.75 14.97 8.67
CA GLU A 191 6.01 14.23 8.54
C GLU A 191 6.17 13.63 7.15
N ILE A 192 7.42 13.28 6.80
CA ILE A 192 7.71 12.51 5.59
C ILE A 192 7.19 11.08 5.81
N GLU A 193 6.36 10.60 4.89
CA GLU A 193 5.79 9.25 4.92
C GLU A 193 6.40 8.40 3.80
N HIS A 194 6.67 7.14 4.11
CA HIS A 194 7.20 6.14 3.17
C HIS A 194 6.30 4.92 3.09
N SER A 195 5.07 5.04 3.58
CA SER A 195 4.13 3.94 3.72
C SER A 195 2.82 4.27 3.06
N ILE A 196 2.11 3.23 2.65
CA ILE A 196 0.67 3.32 2.43
C ILE A 196 -0.07 2.61 3.56
N TYR A 197 -1.27 3.10 3.82
CA TYR A 197 -2.25 2.57 4.72
C TYR A 197 -3.44 2.10 3.89
N ILE A 198 -3.83 0.85 4.08
CA ILE A 198 -4.87 0.17 3.32
C ILE A 198 -6.00 -0.17 4.29
N GLY A 199 -7.08 0.58 4.21
CA GLY A 199 -8.37 0.24 4.79
C GLY A 199 -9.10 -0.76 3.91
N ILE A 200 -9.57 -1.86 4.51
CA ILE A 200 -10.32 -2.93 3.85
C ILE A 200 -11.70 -3.03 4.51
N ASN A 201 -12.76 -2.87 3.72
CA ASN A 201 -14.15 -2.71 4.22
C ASN A 201 -14.32 -1.54 5.23
N ARG A 202 -13.42 -0.56 5.17
CA ARG A 202 -13.40 0.69 5.93
C ARG A 202 -12.29 1.60 5.40
N VAL A 203 -12.27 2.83 5.90
CA VAL A 203 -11.14 3.76 5.74
C VAL A 203 -10.02 3.48 6.76
N PRO A 204 -8.77 3.93 6.52
CA PRO A 204 -7.66 3.76 7.46
C PRO A 204 -7.92 4.38 8.83
N LEU A 205 -8.46 5.60 8.87
CA LEU A 205 -8.74 6.30 10.12
C LEU A 205 -9.70 5.49 11.02
N GLU A 206 -9.38 5.40 12.30
CA GLU A 206 -10.20 4.72 13.31
C GLU A 206 -11.47 5.50 13.68
N ASN A 207 -12.46 4.77 14.23
CA ASN A 207 -13.69 5.33 14.80
C ASN A 207 -14.54 6.18 13.83
N THR A 208 -14.49 5.87 12.54
CA THR A 208 -15.35 6.51 11.54
C THR A 208 -16.58 5.66 11.22
N SER A 209 -17.64 6.29 10.71
CA SER A 209 -18.81 5.59 10.15
C SER A 209 -18.59 5.12 8.70
N ARG A 210 -17.41 5.35 8.13
CA ARG A 210 -17.08 5.05 6.73
C ARG A 210 -16.58 3.62 6.62
N VAL A 211 -17.54 2.70 6.69
CA VAL A 211 -17.36 1.26 6.61
C VAL A 211 -18.01 0.69 5.35
N GLY A 212 -17.71 -0.57 5.04
CA GLY A 212 -18.28 -1.26 3.89
C GLY A 212 -18.34 -2.76 4.06
N SER A 213 -18.75 -3.43 2.98
CA SER A 213 -18.81 -4.89 2.87
C SER A 213 -18.73 -5.32 1.41
N GLY A 214 -18.42 -6.59 1.17
CA GLY A 214 -18.44 -7.20 -0.16
C GLY A 214 -17.07 -7.61 -0.68
N LEU A 215 -15.99 -6.99 -0.18
CA LEU A 215 -14.63 -7.48 -0.38
C LEU A 215 -14.36 -8.61 0.62
N CYS A 216 -13.99 -9.79 0.11
CA CYS A 216 -13.93 -11.02 0.90
C CYS A 216 -12.50 -11.51 1.12
N LYS A 217 -11.61 -11.26 0.16
CA LYS A 217 -10.20 -11.61 0.29
C LYS A 217 -9.33 -10.52 -0.29
N ALA A 218 -8.23 -10.25 0.38
CA ALA A 218 -7.18 -9.39 -0.11
C ALA A 218 -5.84 -10.12 -0.08
N ILE A 219 -5.02 -9.88 -1.10
CA ILE A 219 -3.65 -10.37 -1.15
C ILE A 219 -2.77 -9.18 -1.44
N ILE A 220 -1.90 -8.85 -0.49
CA ILE A 220 -0.92 -7.77 -0.60
C ILE A 220 0.43 -8.43 -0.82
N SER A 221 1.18 -7.97 -1.81
CA SER A 221 2.52 -8.46 -2.07
C SER A 221 3.42 -7.35 -2.55
N LEU A 222 4.69 -7.41 -2.16
CA LEU A 222 5.69 -6.43 -2.58
C LEU A 222 6.48 -6.91 -3.79
N ALA A 223 6.91 -5.96 -4.61
CA ALA A 223 7.79 -6.18 -5.73
C ALA A 223 8.87 -5.09 -5.75
N SER A 224 10.07 -5.50 -6.10
CA SER A 224 11.12 -4.60 -6.57
C SER A 224 11.04 -4.52 -8.09
N ASP A 225 11.05 -3.31 -8.64
CA ASP A 225 11.50 -3.17 -10.01
C ASP A 225 12.99 -3.53 -10.00
N GLY A 226 13.44 -4.44 -10.86
CA GLY A 226 14.80 -5.01 -10.87
C GLY A 226 15.95 -4.01 -11.13
N GLY A 227 15.77 -2.73 -10.81
CA GLY A 227 16.76 -1.69 -10.81
C GLY A 227 17.71 -1.85 -9.63
N LYS A 228 18.99 -2.02 -9.95
CA LYS A 228 20.15 -1.92 -9.07
C LYS A 228 19.90 -0.93 -7.94
N PHE A 229 19.88 -1.41 -6.71
CA PHE A 229 19.94 -0.56 -5.52
C PHE A 229 21.02 0.50 -5.74
N LYS A 230 20.62 1.77 -5.88
CA LYS A 230 21.53 2.87 -5.60
C LYS A 230 21.60 2.92 -4.08
N THR A 231 22.55 2.19 -3.51
CA THR A 231 22.95 2.40 -2.12
C THR A 231 23.21 3.91 -1.96
N PRO A 232 22.52 4.61 -1.06
CA PRO A 232 22.93 5.97 -0.73
C PRO A 232 24.32 5.86 -0.11
N LEU A 233 25.33 6.34 -0.84
CA LEU A 233 26.67 6.52 -0.30
C LEU A 233 26.59 7.62 0.77
N PHE A 234 26.31 7.23 2.00
CA PHE A 234 26.64 8.04 3.16
C PHE A 234 28.16 8.10 3.27
N PHE A 235 28.78 9.08 2.61
CA PHE A 235 30.10 9.52 3.01
C PHE A 235 29.95 10.32 4.30
N SER A 236 30.16 9.65 5.44
CA SER A 236 30.60 10.34 6.65
C SER A 236 31.98 10.94 6.35
N LYS A 237 32.02 12.25 6.16
CA LYS A 237 33.26 13.02 6.31
C LYS A 237 33.27 13.57 7.73
N TYR A 238 33.99 12.89 8.62
CA TYR A 238 34.59 13.55 9.76
C TYR A 238 35.78 14.38 9.23
N TYR A 239 35.72 15.68 9.44
CA TYR A 239 36.87 16.58 9.58
C TYR A 239 36.66 17.38 10.86
#